data_AF-A0A9P8T860-F1
#
_entry.id   AF-A0A9P8T860-F1
#
_cell.length_a   1.000
_cell.length_b   1.000
_cell.length_c   1.000
_cell.angle_alpha   90.00
_cell.angle_beta   90.00
_cell.angle_gamma   90.00
#
_symmetry.space_group_name_H-M   'P 1'
#
loop_
_entity.id
_entity.type
_entity.pdbx_description
1 polymer ?
#
loop_
_entity_poly.entity_id
_entity_poly.type
_entity_poly.pdbx_seq_one_letter_code
_entity_poly.pdbx_strand_id
1 'polypeptide(L)'
;MTDKELSKEKPVKYVIIPVSTVGCGKTEINICLNKLLPGSKIVKNSDYSHSSSFYSACVHALLLDGINVVILNKNNHRSFHRSQVLSAFQKALGDNYDIKYICLDYLSDTDQTSSNFKDIAKSSISRRSGKEGNISGNEYSDAKVASIIDHFTKDFQKLDISSETNESFDLVLKLKPFEPEYHNNLKKISKELNETYPDLLPSIPDDKKLEELLKDIFTNTNKEDQKNTK
;
A
#
# COMPACT_ATOMS: atom_id res chain seq x y z
N MET A 1 -37.24 -14.93 -31.54
CA MET A 1 -36.91 -15.71 -30.33
C MET A 1 -35.78 -14.97 -29.64
N THR A 2 -35.95 -14.73 -28.34
CA THR A 2 -35.24 -13.72 -27.55
C THR A 2 -33.85 -14.19 -27.13
N ASP A 3 -32.81 -13.62 -27.73
CA ASP A 3 -31.46 -13.63 -27.16
C ASP A 3 -31.40 -12.60 -26.04
N LYS A 4 -31.86 -13.03 -24.86
CA LYS A 4 -31.46 -12.40 -23.61
C LYS A 4 -30.01 -12.85 -23.40
N GLU A 5 -29.05 -12.13 -23.97
CA GLU A 5 -27.67 -12.17 -23.50
C GLU A 5 -27.73 -11.81 -22.02
N LEU A 6 -27.72 -12.84 -21.18
CA LEU A 6 -27.54 -12.71 -19.75
C LEU A 6 -26.14 -12.13 -19.61
N SER A 7 -26.03 -10.81 -19.43
CA SER A 7 -24.77 -10.15 -19.12
C SER A 7 -24.20 -10.83 -17.88
N LYS A 8 -23.27 -11.79 -18.06
CA LYS A 8 -22.57 -12.40 -16.93
C LYS A 8 -21.87 -11.26 -16.22
N GLU A 9 -22.23 -11.03 -14.97
CA GLU A 9 -21.54 -10.06 -14.12
C GLU A 9 -20.05 -10.39 -14.16
N LYS A 10 -19.23 -9.37 -14.42
CA LYS A 10 -17.79 -9.55 -14.49
C LYS A 10 -17.29 -9.93 -13.09
N PRO A 11 -16.40 -10.92 -12.97
CA PRO A 11 -15.76 -11.21 -11.69
C PRO A 11 -15.01 -9.97 -11.17
N VAL A 12 -15.12 -9.73 -9.86
CA VAL A 12 -14.53 -8.55 -9.22
C VAL A 12 -13.07 -8.80 -8.87
N LYS A 13 -12.22 -7.78 -9.10
CA LYS A 13 -10.81 -7.74 -8.67
C LYS A 13 -10.54 -6.45 -7.91
N TYR A 14 -9.72 -6.52 -6.87
CA TYR A 14 -9.40 -5.38 -6.00
C TYR A 14 -7.94 -4.96 -6.14
N VAL A 15 -7.72 -3.67 -6.23
CA VAL A 15 -6.38 -3.07 -6.34
C VAL A 15 -6.21 -2.08 -5.19
N ILE A 16 -5.36 -2.43 -4.22
CA ILE A 16 -5.07 -1.58 -3.05
C ILE A 16 -3.84 -0.72 -3.36
N ILE A 17 -4.01 0.60 -3.32
CA ILE A 17 -3.06 1.59 -3.80
C ILE A 17 -2.73 2.57 -2.65
N PRO A 18 -1.55 2.45 -2.02
CA PRO A 18 -1.08 3.45 -1.08
C PRO A 18 -0.75 4.76 -1.79
N VAL A 19 -1.17 5.88 -1.19
CA VAL A 19 -0.76 7.25 -1.51
C VAL A 19 -0.01 7.78 -0.29
N SER A 20 1.31 7.74 -0.38
CA SER A 20 2.22 7.90 0.76
C SER A 20 3.62 8.34 0.30
N THR A 21 4.50 8.64 1.23
CA THR A 21 5.94 8.82 1.00
C THR A 21 6.74 7.74 1.74
N VAL A 22 8.08 7.81 1.65
CA VAL A 22 8.95 6.89 2.38
C VAL A 22 8.76 7.05 3.89
N GLY A 23 8.81 5.95 4.64
CA GLY A 23 8.68 5.95 6.09
C GLY A 23 7.25 6.01 6.65
N CYS A 24 6.19 6.19 5.83
CA CYS A 24 4.82 6.33 6.35
C CYS A 24 4.20 5.07 7.01
N GLY A 25 4.85 3.90 6.95
CA GLY A 25 4.30 2.64 7.47
C GLY A 25 3.50 1.80 6.49
N LYS A 26 3.53 2.13 5.19
CA LYS A 26 2.72 1.45 4.17
C LYS A 26 3.00 -0.06 4.11
N THR A 27 4.24 -0.48 4.33
CA THR A 27 4.61 -1.90 4.13
C THR A 27 4.11 -2.74 5.30
N GLU A 28 4.15 -2.19 6.51
CA GLU A 28 3.64 -2.78 7.73
C GLU A 28 2.12 -2.98 7.61
N ILE A 29 1.39 -1.92 7.22
CA ILE A 29 -0.06 -2.02 6.95
C ILE A 29 -0.34 -3.03 5.83
N ASN A 30 0.39 -2.98 4.71
CA ASN A 30 0.19 -3.91 3.59
C ASN A 30 0.39 -5.38 4.01
N ILE A 31 1.38 -5.68 4.86
CA ILE A 31 1.61 -7.04 5.39
C ILE A 31 0.44 -7.49 6.27
N CYS A 32 -0.06 -6.62 7.16
CA CYS A 32 -1.26 -6.92 7.94
C CYS A 32 -2.46 -7.20 7.03
N LEU A 33 -2.70 -6.34 6.04
CA LEU A 33 -3.80 -6.53 5.08
C LEU A 33 -3.66 -7.84 4.31
N ASN A 34 -2.45 -8.22 3.90
CA ASN A 34 -2.24 -9.49 3.20
C ASN A 34 -2.54 -10.72 4.06
N LYS A 35 -2.47 -10.59 5.39
CA LYS A 35 -2.86 -11.64 6.33
C LYS A 35 -4.36 -11.64 6.64
N LEU A 36 -5.02 -10.49 6.53
CA LEU A 36 -6.44 -10.30 6.80
C LEU A 36 -7.31 -10.63 5.57
N LEU A 37 -6.82 -10.39 4.37
CA LEU A 37 -7.55 -10.54 3.12
C LEU A 37 -7.20 -11.87 2.45
N PRO A 38 -8.12 -12.86 2.42
CA PRO A 38 -7.92 -14.09 1.66
C PRO A 38 -7.72 -13.77 0.18
N GLY A 39 -6.87 -14.54 -0.51
CA GLY A 39 -6.63 -14.34 -1.95
C GLY A 39 -5.93 -13.02 -2.28
N SER A 40 -5.22 -12.43 -1.31
CA SER A 40 -4.42 -11.22 -1.53
C SER A 40 -2.95 -11.51 -1.80
N LYS A 41 -2.33 -10.66 -2.62
CA LYS A 41 -0.90 -10.72 -2.93
C LYS A 41 -0.26 -9.34 -2.91
N ILE A 42 0.80 -9.17 -2.12
CA ILE A 42 1.66 -7.98 -2.16
C ILE A 42 2.63 -8.10 -3.31
N VAL A 43 2.78 -7.01 -4.07
CA VAL A 43 3.88 -6.82 -5.02
C VAL A 43 4.71 -5.62 -4.58
N LYS A 44 6.03 -5.80 -4.42
CA LYS A 44 6.94 -4.74 -3.96
C LYS A 44 7.60 -4.04 -5.14
N ASN A 45 7.53 -2.71 -5.19
CA ASN A 45 8.17 -1.95 -6.26
C ASN A 45 9.70 -2.03 -6.22
N SER A 46 10.29 -2.34 -5.06
CA SER A 46 11.74 -2.53 -4.91
C SER A 46 12.31 -3.67 -5.76
N ASP A 47 11.46 -4.62 -6.16
CA ASP A 47 11.89 -5.85 -6.83
C ASP A 47 11.98 -5.65 -8.36
N TYR A 48 11.67 -4.45 -8.86
CA TYR A 48 11.60 -4.13 -10.28
C TYR A 48 12.37 -2.85 -10.61
N SER A 49 13.15 -2.88 -11.68
CA SER A 49 13.93 -1.73 -12.15
C SER A 49 13.07 -0.67 -12.86
N HIS A 50 11.89 -1.04 -13.36
CA HIS A 50 11.01 -0.16 -14.13
C HIS A 50 9.55 -0.25 -13.66
N SER A 51 8.86 0.90 -13.66
CA SER A 51 7.45 0.99 -13.26
C SER A 51 6.54 0.10 -14.11
N SER A 52 6.82 -0.04 -15.41
CA SER A 52 6.06 -0.91 -16.31
C SER A 52 6.13 -2.38 -15.89
N SER A 53 7.33 -2.88 -15.58
CA SER A 53 7.53 -4.24 -15.08
C SER A 53 6.82 -4.49 -13.76
N PHE A 54 6.84 -3.50 -12.86
CA PHE A 54 6.08 -3.56 -11.61
C PHE A 54 4.57 -3.67 -11.87
N TYR A 55 4.01 -2.82 -12.74
CA TYR A 55 2.57 -2.87 -13.05
C TYR A 55 2.18 -4.17 -13.75
N SER A 56 3.00 -4.69 -14.68
CA SER A 56 2.78 -6.00 -15.30
C SER A 56 2.77 -7.12 -14.26
N ALA A 57 3.67 -7.10 -13.28
CA ALA A 57 3.68 -8.07 -12.20
C ALA A 57 2.44 -7.99 -11.31
N CYS A 58 1.94 -6.78 -11.04
CA CYS A 58 0.69 -6.59 -10.30
C CYS A 58 -0.53 -7.12 -11.07
N VAL A 59 -0.59 -6.90 -12.38
CA VAL A 59 -1.63 -7.46 -13.25
C VAL A 59 -1.55 -8.99 -13.27
N HIS A 60 -0.36 -9.55 -13.47
CA HIS A 60 -0.15 -11.00 -13.46
C HIS A 60 -0.54 -11.62 -12.11
N ALA A 61 -0.27 -10.94 -11.00
CA ALA A 61 -0.68 -11.41 -9.68
C ALA A 61 -2.21 -11.63 -9.59
N LEU A 62 -3.02 -10.72 -10.14
CA LEU A 62 -4.48 -10.86 -10.17
C LEU A 62 -5.00 -11.96 -11.11
N LEU A 63 -4.18 -12.44 -12.03
CA LEU A 63 -4.52 -13.53 -12.94
C LEU A 63 -4.18 -14.91 -12.36
N LEU A 64 -3.51 -14.98 -11.22
CA LEU A 64 -3.24 -16.25 -10.54
C LEU A 64 -4.52 -16.80 -9.92
N ASP A 65 -4.65 -18.13 -9.95
CA ASP A 65 -5.76 -18.84 -9.34
C ASP A 65 -5.87 -18.53 -7.85
N GLY A 66 -7.10 -18.25 -7.40
CA GLY A 66 -7.39 -17.90 -6.01
C GLY A 66 -6.97 -16.49 -5.59
N ILE A 67 -6.37 -15.68 -6.48
CA ILE A 67 -6.02 -14.28 -6.19
C ILE A 67 -7.08 -13.34 -6.74
N ASN A 68 -7.65 -12.51 -5.87
CA ASN A 68 -8.61 -11.46 -6.22
C ASN A 68 -8.19 -10.08 -5.74
N VAL A 69 -7.13 -9.96 -4.93
CA VAL A 69 -6.61 -8.69 -4.43
C VAL A 69 -5.12 -8.56 -4.73
N VAL A 70 -4.72 -7.41 -5.25
CA VAL A 70 -3.30 -7.04 -5.33
C VAL A 70 -3.04 -5.80 -4.48
N ILE A 71 -2.00 -5.86 -3.66
CA ILE A 71 -1.57 -4.78 -2.79
C ILE A 71 -0.27 -4.20 -3.34
N LEU A 72 -0.34 -2.98 -3.86
CA LEU A 72 0.82 -2.31 -4.45
C LEU A 72 1.69 -1.74 -3.34
N ASN A 73 2.82 -2.37 -3.02
CA ASN A 73 3.77 -1.79 -2.07
C ASN A 73 4.69 -0.75 -2.76
N LYS A 74 4.06 0.35 -3.18
CA LYS A 74 4.64 1.54 -3.84
C LYS A 74 4.03 2.81 -3.24
N ASN A 75 4.77 3.91 -3.25
CA ASN A 75 4.37 5.17 -2.61
C ASN A 75 3.22 5.91 -3.34
N ASN A 76 3.25 5.95 -4.68
CA ASN A 76 2.30 6.69 -5.52
C ASN A 76 2.04 8.16 -5.12
N HIS A 77 3.06 8.83 -4.58
CA HIS A 77 3.03 10.22 -4.10
C HIS A 77 2.68 11.28 -5.16
N ARG A 78 2.74 10.97 -6.46
CA ARG A 78 2.44 11.90 -7.57
C ARG A 78 1.18 11.46 -8.30
N SER A 79 0.39 12.40 -8.80
CA SER A 79 -0.83 12.12 -9.56
C SER A 79 -0.56 11.25 -10.79
N PHE A 80 0.50 11.56 -11.52
CA PHE A 80 0.95 10.76 -12.66
C PHE A 80 1.20 9.28 -12.28
N HIS A 81 1.75 8.99 -11.09
CA HIS A 81 1.95 7.61 -10.65
C HIS A 81 0.62 6.88 -10.45
N ARG A 82 -0.41 7.59 -9.95
CA ARG A 82 -1.74 7.04 -9.71
C ARG A 82 -2.45 6.78 -11.04
N SER A 83 -2.43 7.75 -11.97
CA SER A 83 -2.99 7.56 -13.32
C SER A 83 -2.35 6.41 -14.09
N GLN A 84 -1.02 6.22 -13.96
CA GLN A 84 -0.33 5.08 -14.57
C GLN A 84 -0.83 3.73 -14.04
N VAL A 85 -1.06 3.62 -12.73
CA VAL A 85 -1.61 2.40 -12.11
C VAL A 85 -3.00 2.14 -12.67
N LEU A 86 -3.92 3.12 -12.56
CA LEU A 86 -5.30 2.98 -13.00
C LEU A 86 -5.37 2.60 -14.49
N SER A 87 -4.61 3.28 -15.34
CA SER A 87 -4.55 2.99 -16.78
C SER A 87 -4.00 1.59 -17.08
N ALA A 88 -2.97 1.12 -16.36
CA ALA A 88 -2.39 -0.20 -16.56
C ALA A 88 -3.39 -1.33 -16.26
N PHE A 89 -4.13 -1.22 -15.15
CA PHE A 89 -5.15 -2.21 -14.79
C PHE A 89 -6.37 -2.13 -15.72
N GLN A 90 -6.86 -0.93 -16.01
CA GLN A 90 -8.00 -0.76 -16.92
C GLN A 90 -7.71 -1.34 -18.30
N LYS A 91 -6.53 -1.06 -18.86
CA LYS A 91 -6.11 -1.58 -20.17
C LYS A 91 -5.95 -3.09 -20.18
N ALA A 92 -5.44 -3.68 -19.09
CA ALA A 92 -5.12 -5.10 -19.07
C ALA A 92 -6.31 -6.00 -18.69
N LEU A 93 -7.21 -5.52 -17.82
CA LEU A 93 -8.23 -6.35 -17.18
C LEU A 93 -9.67 -5.82 -17.36
N GLY A 94 -9.86 -4.55 -17.76
CA GLY A 94 -11.17 -3.89 -17.72
C GLY A 94 -12.25 -4.51 -18.60
N ASP A 95 -11.87 -5.21 -19.68
CA ASP A 95 -12.82 -5.91 -20.55
C ASP A 95 -13.38 -7.17 -19.89
N ASN A 96 -12.63 -7.80 -18.97
CA ASN A 96 -12.94 -9.12 -18.41
C ASN A 96 -13.34 -9.08 -16.92
N TYR A 97 -12.96 -8.03 -16.19
CA TYR A 97 -13.15 -7.91 -14.75
C TYR A 97 -13.78 -6.57 -14.38
N ASP A 98 -14.55 -6.55 -13.30
CA ASP A 98 -14.91 -5.31 -12.60
C ASP A 98 -13.80 -5.00 -11.60
N ILE A 99 -13.07 -3.89 -11.80
CA ILE A 99 -11.89 -3.56 -11.02
C ILE A 99 -12.25 -2.49 -9.99
N LYS A 100 -12.08 -2.80 -8.71
CA LYS A 100 -12.27 -1.86 -7.59
C LYS A 100 -10.93 -1.32 -7.11
N TYR A 101 -10.76 -0.02 -7.21
CA TYR A 101 -9.56 0.69 -6.78
C TYR A 101 -9.75 1.26 -5.38
N ILE A 102 -8.96 0.75 -4.42
CA ILE A 102 -9.01 1.17 -3.01
C ILE A 102 -7.74 1.99 -2.71
N CYS A 103 -7.92 3.27 -2.41
CA CYS A 103 -6.85 4.18 -2.04
C CYS A 103 -6.61 4.15 -0.53
N LEU A 104 -5.35 3.97 -0.13
CA LEU A 104 -4.90 4.18 1.26
C LEU A 104 -4.11 5.50 1.31
N ASP A 105 -4.78 6.57 1.71
CA ASP A 105 -4.22 7.92 1.71
C ASP A 105 -3.63 8.27 3.07
N TYR A 106 -2.30 8.31 3.17
CA TYR A 106 -1.59 8.55 4.43
C TYR A 106 -1.34 10.04 4.71
N LEU A 107 -1.51 10.93 3.72
CA LEU A 107 -0.85 12.23 3.76
C LEU A 107 -1.75 13.43 3.47
N SER A 108 -2.97 13.27 2.95
CA SER A 108 -3.80 14.44 2.63
C SER A 108 -4.12 15.33 3.84
N ASP A 109 -4.24 14.73 5.02
CA ASP A 109 -4.51 15.41 6.30
C ASP A 109 -3.25 15.52 7.20
N THR A 110 -2.05 15.24 6.66
CA THR A 110 -0.78 15.32 7.40
C THR A 110 0.11 16.42 6.84
N ASP A 111 0.76 17.20 7.71
CA ASP A 111 1.83 18.11 7.29
C ASP A 111 3.16 17.35 7.12
N GLN A 112 3.40 16.89 5.89
CA GLN A 112 4.61 16.18 5.48
C GLN A 112 5.84 17.10 5.33
N THR A 113 5.68 18.42 5.44
CA THR A 113 6.79 19.39 5.34
C THR A 113 7.44 19.65 6.69
N SER A 114 6.74 19.34 7.79
CA SER A 114 7.22 19.52 9.17
C SER A 114 8.51 18.73 9.46
N SER A 115 9.38 19.30 10.31
CA SER A 115 10.58 18.62 10.80
C SER A 115 10.24 17.31 11.52
N ASN A 116 9.20 17.34 12.35
CA ASN A 116 8.72 16.17 13.09
C ASN A 116 8.38 15.00 12.15
N PHE A 117 7.64 15.26 11.05
CA PHE A 117 7.36 14.22 10.06
C PHE A 117 8.65 13.61 9.48
N LYS A 118 9.60 14.47 9.10
CA LYS A 118 10.87 14.02 8.51
C LYS A 118 11.70 13.19 9.49
N ASP A 119 11.72 13.56 10.77
CA ASP A 119 12.51 12.84 11.77
C ASP A 119 11.90 11.48 12.13
N ILE A 120 10.56 11.38 12.19
CA ILE A 120 9.88 10.08 12.35
C ILE A 120 10.09 9.21 11.10
N ALA A 121 10.01 9.78 9.90
CA ALA A 121 10.28 9.06 8.65
C ALA A 121 11.73 8.56 8.58
N LYS A 122 12.73 9.37 8.97
CA LYS A 122 14.13 8.94 9.10
C LYS A 122 14.26 7.76 10.07
N SER A 123 13.69 7.90 11.27
CA SER A 123 13.75 6.87 12.31
C SER A 123 13.15 5.55 11.82
N SER A 124 12.03 5.63 11.09
CA SER A 124 11.34 4.47 10.52
C SER A 124 12.18 3.76 9.44
N ILE A 125 12.87 4.53 8.59
CA ILE A 125 13.78 3.99 7.56
C ILE A 125 15.04 3.37 8.20
N SER A 126 15.61 4.03 9.22
CA SER A 126 16.78 3.54 9.95
C SER A 126 16.49 2.22 10.67
N ARG A 127 15.34 2.12 11.35
CA ARG A 127 14.89 0.88 12.00
C ARG A 127 14.78 -0.28 11.01
N ARG A 128 14.19 -0.03 9.84
CA ARG A 128 14.02 -1.02 8.78
C ARG A 128 15.33 -1.45 8.10
N SER A 129 16.38 -0.64 8.21
CA SER A 129 17.70 -0.96 7.64
C SER A 129 18.63 -1.59 8.67
N GLY A 130 18.12 -2.02 9.83
CA GLY A 130 18.90 -2.64 10.89
C GLY A 130 19.91 -1.71 11.56
N LYS A 131 19.76 -0.38 11.40
CA LYS A 131 20.76 0.62 11.82
C LYS A 131 20.69 1.06 13.27
N GLU A 132 19.78 0.52 14.07
CA GLU A 132 19.80 0.72 15.52
C GLU A 132 20.97 -0.12 16.13
N GLY A 133 22.23 0.19 15.77
CA GLY A 133 23.40 -0.26 16.53
C GLY A 133 24.68 -0.70 15.82
N ASN A 134 24.76 -0.84 14.48
CA ASN A 134 26.01 -1.25 13.83
C ASN A 134 26.26 -0.51 12.51
N ILE A 135 27.34 0.28 12.49
CA ILE A 135 27.93 0.89 11.29
C ILE A 135 28.76 -0.20 10.60
N SER A 136 28.19 -0.94 9.66
CA SER A 136 28.98 -1.74 8.72
C SER A 136 28.18 -2.12 7.48
N GLY A 137 28.54 -1.51 6.34
CA GLY A 137 28.79 -2.28 5.12
C GLY A 137 28.17 -1.77 3.83
N ASN A 138 27.05 -1.05 3.85
CA ASN A 138 26.47 -0.48 2.61
C ASN A 138 25.42 0.62 2.89
N GLU A 139 25.79 1.55 3.77
CA GLU A 139 24.86 2.43 4.47
C GLU A 139 24.63 3.77 3.76
N TYR A 140 23.36 4.13 3.55
CA TYR A 140 22.99 5.51 3.22
C TYR A 140 23.38 6.43 4.40
N SER A 141 24.20 7.46 4.21
CA SER A 141 24.45 8.44 5.26
C SER A 141 23.14 9.12 5.70
N ASP A 142 23.08 9.66 6.91
CA ASP A 142 21.89 10.40 7.39
C ASP A 142 21.49 11.53 6.42
N ALA A 143 22.48 12.19 5.81
CA ALA A 143 22.28 13.18 4.77
C ALA A 143 21.59 12.59 3.52
N LYS A 144 21.97 11.37 3.11
CA LYS A 144 21.36 10.68 1.97
C LYS A 144 19.93 10.23 2.30
N VAL A 145 19.67 9.73 3.51
CA VAL A 145 18.30 9.40 3.97
C VAL A 145 17.42 10.66 4.01
N ALA A 146 17.94 11.75 4.57
CA ALA A 146 17.24 13.04 4.58
C ALA A 146 16.92 13.54 3.17
N SER A 147 17.87 13.45 2.24
CA SER A 147 17.68 13.83 0.83
C SER A 147 16.58 13.00 0.15
N ILE A 148 16.51 11.70 0.42
CA ILE A 148 15.44 10.83 -0.11
C ILE A 148 14.08 11.26 0.44
N ILE A 149 13.96 11.47 1.76
CA ILE A 149 12.70 11.93 2.37
C ILE A 149 12.27 13.27 1.80
N ASP A 150 13.21 14.21 1.66
CA ASP A 150 12.96 15.53 1.08
C ASP A 150 12.44 15.42 -0.35
N HIS A 151 13.05 14.56 -1.18
CA HIS A 151 12.59 14.35 -2.55
C HIS A 151 11.14 13.85 -2.60
N PHE A 152 10.81 12.81 -1.82
CA PHE A 152 9.45 12.25 -1.82
C PHE A 152 8.41 13.20 -1.23
N THR A 153 8.76 13.99 -0.21
CA THR A 153 7.83 14.94 0.42
C THR A 153 7.62 16.20 -0.40
N LYS A 154 8.66 16.71 -1.08
CA LYS A 154 8.55 17.85 -2.01
C LYS A 154 7.72 17.52 -3.25
N ASP A 155 7.90 16.32 -3.79
CA ASP A 155 7.19 15.87 -4.99
C ASP A 155 5.78 15.33 -4.67
N PHE A 156 5.38 15.29 -3.40
CA PHE A 156 4.06 14.80 -3.02
C PHE A 156 2.95 15.71 -3.54
N GLN A 157 2.03 15.13 -4.30
CA GLN A 157 0.82 15.77 -4.79
C GLN A 157 -0.37 15.15 -4.06
N LYS A 158 -1.08 16.01 -3.31
CA LYS A 158 -2.31 15.63 -2.58
C LYS A 158 -3.29 14.91 -3.50
N LEU A 159 -4.07 14.03 -2.90
CA LEU A 159 -5.17 13.38 -3.59
C LEU A 159 -6.23 14.44 -3.93
N ASP A 160 -6.64 14.49 -5.19
CA ASP A 160 -7.71 15.38 -5.65
C ASP A 160 -8.87 14.51 -6.15
N ILE A 161 -9.87 14.32 -5.30
CA ILE A 161 -11.09 13.56 -5.60
C ILE A 161 -12.19 14.51 -6.14
N SER A 162 -11.92 15.82 -6.16
CA SER A 162 -12.92 16.85 -6.49
C SER A 162 -12.93 17.22 -7.97
N SER A 163 -11.83 16.96 -8.68
CA SER A 163 -11.75 17.25 -10.09
C SER A 163 -12.19 16.04 -10.93
N GLU A 164 -12.81 16.32 -12.07
CA GLU A 164 -13.09 15.36 -13.15
C GLU A 164 -11.79 14.75 -13.75
N THR A 165 -10.62 14.91 -13.09
CA THR A 165 -9.31 14.49 -13.56
C THR A 165 -8.86 13.17 -12.93
N ASN A 166 -8.91 12.10 -13.74
CA ASN A 166 -8.01 10.94 -13.78
C ASN A 166 -7.78 10.06 -12.52
N GLU A 167 -8.34 10.37 -11.33
CA GLU A 167 -8.14 9.60 -10.10
C GLU A 167 -9.44 8.98 -9.59
N SER A 168 -10.02 8.08 -10.37
CA SER A 168 -11.26 7.36 -10.04
C SER A 168 -10.97 6.20 -9.07
N PHE A 169 -10.96 6.48 -7.78
CA PHE A 169 -10.95 5.46 -6.73
C PHE A 169 -12.38 5.15 -6.28
N ASP A 170 -12.70 3.86 -6.15
CA ASP A 170 -14.01 3.41 -5.65
C ASP A 170 -14.14 3.60 -4.13
N LEU A 171 -13.03 3.51 -3.40
CA LEU A 171 -12.96 3.73 -1.96
C LEU A 171 -11.67 4.46 -1.59
N VAL A 172 -11.78 5.52 -0.80
CA VAL A 172 -10.63 6.29 -0.28
C VAL A 172 -10.60 6.24 1.24
N LEU A 173 -9.56 5.63 1.78
CA LEU A 173 -9.34 5.48 3.21
C LEU A 173 -8.26 6.43 3.67
N LYS A 174 -8.67 7.50 4.36
CA LYS A 174 -7.74 8.44 5.00
C LYS A 174 -7.09 7.82 6.23
N LEU A 175 -5.79 7.66 6.21
CA LEU A 175 -4.97 7.05 7.26
C LEU A 175 -4.03 8.10 7.85
N LYS A 176 -3.44 7.76 9.00
CA LYS A 176 -2.34 8.53 9.58
C LYS A 176 -1.02 7.79 9.44
N PRO A 177 0.10 8.48 9.15
CA PRO A 177 1.38 7.82 9.03
C PRO A 177 1.96 7.50 10.41
N PHE A 178 2.90 6.55 10.42
CA PHE A 178 3.75 6.18 11.57
C PHE A 178 3.06 5.46 12.73
N GLU A 179 3.86 4.79 13.55
CA GLU A 179 3.41 4.30 14.86
C GLU A 179 3.16 5.49 15.81
N PRO A 180 2.15 5.41 16.71
CA PRO A 180 1.31 4.25 17.05
C PRO A 180 0.02 4.09 16.22
N GLU A 181 -0.16 4.85 15.13
CA GLU A 181 -1.44 4.91 14.42
C GLU A 181 -1.80 3.65 13.63
N TYR A 182 -0.88 2.69 13.49
CA TYR A 182 -1.10 1.50 12.67
C TYR A 182 -2.30 0.67 13.14
N HIS A 183 -2.51 0.54 14.45
CA HIS A 183 -3.66 -0.17 14.99
C HIS A 183 -4.98 0.52 14.61
N ASN A 184 -5.06 1.83 14.79
CA ASN A 184 -6.23 2.64 14.41
C ASN A 184 -6.48 2.58 12.89
N ASN A 185 -5.42 2.62 12.08
CA ASN A 185 -5.52 2.47 10.64
C ASN A 185 -6.10 1.10 10.26
N LEU A 186 -5.62 0.01 10.86
CA LEU A 186 -6.14 -1.34 10.57
C LEU A 186 -7.60 -1.49 11.00
N LYS A 187 -8.01 -0.93 12.15
CA LYS A 187 -9.42 -0.89 12.56
C LYS A 187 -10.27 -0.15 11.54
N LYS A 188 -9.82 1.03 11.12
CA LYS A 188 -10.51 1.84 10.12
C LYS A 188 -10.65 1.10 8.79
N ILE A 189 -9.55 0.57 8.25
CA ILE A 189 -9.55 -0.18 7.00
C ILE A 189 -10.47 -1.39 7.10
N SER A 190 -10.39 -2.16 8.18
CA SER A 190 -11.19 -3.37 8.34
C SER A 190 -12.69 -3.07 8.40
N LYS A 191 -13.08 -2.02 9.13
CA LYS A 191 -14.47 -1.59 9.20
C LYS A 191 -15.00 -1.18 7.82
N GLU A 192 -14.29 -0.28 7.14
CA GLU A 192 -14.72 0.27 5.85
C GLU A 192 -14.74 -0.78 4.74
N LEU A 193 -13.78 -1.72 4.74
CA LEU A 193 -13.77 -2.85 3.81
C LEU A 193 -14.92 -3.81 4.06
N ASN A 194 -15.23 -4.13 5.32
CA ASN A 194 -16.37 -5.00 5.63
C ASN A 194 -17.71 -4.35 5.27
N GLU A 195 -17.86 -3.04 5.51
CA GLU A 195 -19.08 -2.28 5.17
C GLU A 195 -19.25 -2.12 3.65
N THR A 196 -18.17 -1.85 2.92
CA THR A 196 -18.23 -1.58 1.46
C THR A 196 -18.15 -2.86 0.61
N TYR A 197 -17.33 -3.82 1.04
CA TYR A 197 -17.01 -5.05 0.33
C TYR A 197 -17.03 -6.26 1.28
N PRO A 198 -18.20 -6.67 1.80
CA PRO A 198 -18.28 -7.78 2.76
C PRO A 198 -17.73 -9.11 2.19
N ASP A 199 -17.78 -9.32 0.87
CA ASP A 199 -17.18 -10.51 0.25
C ASP A 199 -15.64 -10.50 0.30
N LEU A 200 -15.02 -9.31 0.33
CA LEU A 200 -13.58 -9.14 0.44
C LEU A 200 -13.10 -9.33 1.89
N LEU A 201 -13.86 -8.83 2.86
CA LEU A 201 -13.58 -9.01 4.28
C LEU A 201 -14.88 -9.38 5.03
N PRO A 202 -15.23 -10.68 5.13
CA PRO A 202 -16.52 -11.12 5.69
C PRO A 202 -16.73 -10.82 7.17
N SER A 203 -15.63 -10.69 7.93
CA SER A 203 -15.68 -10.41 9.36
C SER A 203 -14.60 -9.41 9.75
N ILE A 204 -14.98 -8.42 10.56
CA ILE A 204 -14.03 -7.47 11.14
C ILE A 204 -13.17 -8.21 12.19
N PRO A 205 -11.83 -8.18 12.09
CA PRO A 205 -10.95 -8.73 13.11
C PRO A 205 -11.10 -7.97 14.42
N ASP A 206 -10.99 -8.69 15.55
CA ASP A 206 -10.96 -8.05 16.87
C ASP A 206 -9.62 -7.34 17.13
N ASP A 207 -9.61 -6.48 18.15
CA ASP A 207 -8.43 -5.69 18.53
C ASP A 207 -7.22 -6.58 18.85
N LYS A 208 -7.45 -7.70 19.54
CA LYS A 208 -6.40 -8.65 19.89
C LYS A 208 -5.71 -9.21 18.62
N LYS A 209 -6.48 -9.59 17.60
CA LYS A 209 -5.94 -10.07 16.34
C LYS A 209 -5.10 -9.00 15.64
N LEU A 210 -5.56 -7.75 15.63
CA LEU A 210 -4.83 -6.64 15.03
C LEU A 210 -3.51 -6.35 15.75
N GLU A 211 -3.51 -6.36 17.08
CA GLU A 211 -2.31 -6.22 17.91
C GLU A 211 -1.31 -7.37 17.66
N GLU A 212 -1.78 -8.62 17.60
CA GLU A 212 -0.95 -9.78 17.30
C GLU A 212 -0.27 -9.67 15.92
N LEU A 213 -1.00 -9.21 14.90
CA LEU A 213 -0.46 -9.01 13.56
C LEU A 213 0.64 -7.95 13.54
N LEU A 214 0.43 -6.82 14.21
CA LEU A 214 1.44 -5.76 14.31
C LEU A 214 2.67 -6.23 15.07
N LYS A 215 2.49 -6.93 16.20
CA LYS A 215 3.58 -7.49 16.99
C LYS A 215 4.43 -8.49 16.17
N ASP A 216 3.79 -9.34 15.38
CA ASP A 216 4.49 -10.28 14.50
C ASP A 216 5.32 -9.56 13.42
N ILE A 217 4.81 -8.44 12.87
CA ILE A 217 5.57 -7.63 11.91
C ILE A 217 6.81 -7.02 12.55
N PHE A 218 6.66 -6.38 13.71
CA PHE A 218 7.80 -5.74 14.37
C PHE A 218 8.84 -6.74 14.86
N THR A 219 8.42 -7.93 15.31
CA THR A 219 9.34 -8.98 15.74
C THR A 219 10.06 -9.68 14.58
N ASN A 220 9.40 -9.88 13.43
CA ASN A 220 10.04 -10.50 12.27
C ASN A 220 10.92 -9.54 11.47
N THR A 221 10.58 -8.24 11.44
CA THR A 221 11.48 -7.21 10.88
C THR A 221 12.84 -7.26 11.60
N ASN A 222 12.83 -7.38 12.93
CA ASN A 222 14.05 -7.49 13.74
C ASN A 222 14.85 -8.81 13.53
N LYS A 223 14.24 -9.86 12.97
CA LYS A 223 14.90 -11.17 12.74
C LYS A 223 15.59 -11.26 11.38
N GLU A 224 15.06 -10.61 10.35
CA GLU A 224 15.74 -10.51 9.05
C GLU A 224 17.04 -9.69 9.18
N ASP A 225 17.06 -8.69 10.07
CA ASP A 225 18.24 -7.90 10.40
C ASP A 225 19.38 -8.73 11.04
N GLN A 226 19.06 -9.80 11.78
CA GLN A 226 20.06 -10.67 12.43
C GLN A 226 20.60 -11.79 11.52
N LYS A 227 19.90 -12.12 10.43
CA LYS A 227 20.35 -13.17 9.49
C LYS A 227 21.37 -12.67 8.47
N ASN A 228 21.49 -11.37 8.28
CA ASN A 228 22.46 -10.76 7.36
C ASN A 228 23.78 -10.36 8.03
N THR A 229 24.00 -10.74 9.29
CA THR A 229 25.23 -10.46 10.07
C THR A 229 26.11 -11.70 10.31
N LYS A 230 25.88 -12.81 9.57
CA LYS A 230 26.71 -14.02 9.64
C LYS A 230 27.30 -14.38 8.28
#